data_AF-A0A0F3GLD4-F1
#
_entry.id   AF-A0A0F3GLD4-F1
#
_cell.length_a   1.000
_cell.length_b   1.000
_cell.length_c   1.000
_cell.angle_alpha   90.00
_cell.angle_beta   90.00
_cell.angle_gamma   90.00
#
_symmetry.space_group_name_H-M   'P 1'
#
loop_
_entity.id
_entity.type
_entity.pdbx_description
1 polymer ?
#
loop_
_entity_poly.entity_id
_entity_poly.type
_entity_poly.pdbx_seq_one_letter_code
_entity_poly.pdbx_strand_id
1 'polypeptide(L)' 'MPYRGATLVAKLLKSAMANAEHKKIAEPDDMNITLAYVDQGPTMKRIMPRAMGRANVIKKRTSHITLVLSE' A
#
# COMPACT_ATOMS: atom_id res chain seq x y z
N MET A 1 -10.55 -11.43 -3.96
CA MET A 1 -10.32 -11.74 -2.53
C MET A 1 -11.17 -10.83 -1.66
N PRO A 2 -11.64 -11.28 -0.49
CA PRO A 2 -12.57 -10.54 0.36
C PRO A 2 -11.92 -9.35 1.09
N TYR A 3 -10.59 -9.29 1.15
CA TYR A 3 -9.87 -8.26 1.90
C TYR A 3 -9.77 -6.94 1.14
N ARG A 4 -10.02 -5.82 1.83
CA ARG A 4 -9.89 -4.46 1.28
C ARG A 4 -8.51 -4.16 0.69
N GLY A 5 -7.44 -4.72 1.26
CA GLY A 5 -6.07 -4.52 0.77
C GLY A 5 -5.79 -5.16 -0.58
N ALA A 6 -6.54 -6.20 -0.96
CA ALA A 6 -6.26 -6.97 -2.17
C ALA A 6 -6.41 -6.14 -3.45
N THR A 7 -7.40 -5.24 -3.50
CA THR A 7 -7.61 -4.37 -4.67
C THR A 7 -6.47 -3.35 -4.83
N LEU A 8 -5.91 -2.86 -3.71
CA LEU A 8 -4.76 -1.95 -3.72
C LEU A 8 -3.49 -2.65 -4.20
N VAL A 9 -3.21 -3.84 -3.68
CA VAL A 9 -2.04 -4.63 -4.08
C VAL A 9 -2.14 -5.06 -5.54
N ALA A 10 -3.31 -5.51 -6.00
CA ALA A 10 -3.52 -5.86 -7.41
C ALA A 10 -3.28 -4.68 -8.35
N LYS A 11 -3.71 -3.46 -7.97
CA LYS A 11 -3.42 -2.25 -8.74
C LYS A 11 -1.91 -1.96 -8.78
N LEU A 12 -1.22 -2.13 -7.65
CA LEU A 12 0.21 -1.87 -7.55
C LEU A 12 1.04 -2.87 -8.37
N LEU A 13 0.70 -4.16 -8.34
CA LEU A 13 1.32 -5.19 -9.19
C LEU A 13 1.16 -4.89 -10.68
N LYS A 14 -0.06 -4.55 -11.13
CA LYS A 14 -0.31 -4.16 -12.53
C LYS A 14 0.53 -2.96 -12.96
N SER A 15 0.64 -1.96 -12.08
CA SER A 15 1.49 -0.79 -12.35
C SER A 15 2.98 -1.16 -12.40
N ALA A 16 3.44 -2.08 -11.56
CA ALA A 16 4.84 -2.49 -11.52
C ALA A 16 5.23 -3.27 -12.78
N MET A 17 4.38 -4.21 -13.24
CA MET A 17 4.58 -4.93 -14.51
C MET A 17 4.61 -3.96 -15.70
N ALA A 18 3.64 -3.04 -15.80
CA ALA A 18 3.60 -2.04 -16.87
C ALA A 18 4.85 -1.12 -16.86
N ASN A 19 5.38 -0.79 -15.68
CA ASN A 19 6.60 0.00 -15.57
C ASN A 19 7.85 -0.78 -16.03
N ALA A 20 7.89 -2.08 -15.79
CA ALA A 20 8.98 -2.95 -16.23
C ALA A 20 8.98 -3.13 -17.75
N GLU A 21 7.80 -3.39 -18.34
CA GLU A 21 7.59 -3.45 -19.79
C GLU A 21 8.02 -2.14 -20.47
N HIS A 22 7.57 -1.00 -19.94
CA HIS A 22 7.90 0.31 -20.51
C HIS A 22 9.40 0.61 -20.47
N LYS A 23 10.11 0.13 -19.44
CA LYS A 23 11.57 0.30 -19.32
C LYS A 23 12.37 -0.78 -20.07
N LYS A 24 11.71 -1.77 -20.70
CA LYS A 24 12.33 -2.90 -21.41
C LYS A 24 13.34 -3.67 -20.55
N ILE A 25 13.04 -3.83 -19.26
CA ILE A 25 13.96 -4.47 -18.31
C ILE A 25 13.80 -6.00 -18.33
N ALA A 26 12.56 -6.48 -18.42
CA ALA A 26 12.25 -7.91 -18.47
C ALA A 26 10.88 -8.13 -19.13
N GLU A 27 10.60 -9.35 -19.57
CA GLU A 27 9.26 -9.77 -19.99
C GLU A 27 8.38 -10.03 -18.76
N PRO A 28 7.05 -9.80 -18.85
CA PRO A 28 6.15 -9.87 -17.69
C PRO A 28 6.05 -11.27 -17.08
N ASP A 29 6.24 -12.30 -17.91
CA ASP A 29 6.08 -13.71 -17.52
C ASP A 29 7.27 -14.23 -16.70
N ASP A 30 8.43 -13.60 -16.82
CA ASP A 30 9.64 -13.97 -16.09
C ASP A 30 9.78 -13.21 -14.76
N MET A 31 8.90 -12.24 -14.46
CA MET A 31 9.01 -11.43 -13.25
C MET A 31 8.47 -12.13 -12.00
N ASN A 32 9.35 -12.29 -11.01
CA ASN A 32 9.06 -12.84 -9.70
C ASN A 32 9.05 -11.75 -8.60
N ILE A 33 8.20 -11.93 -7.58
CA ILE A 33 8.16 -11.03 -6.41
C ILE A 33 9.28 -11.43 -5.45
N THR A 34 10.34 -10.63 -5.38
CA THR A 34 11.47 -10.87 -4.46
C THR A 34 11.15 -10.40 -3.04
N LEU A 35 10.58 -9.19 -2.92
CA LEU A 35 10.30 -8.55 -1.63
C LEU A 35 8.98 -7.80 -1.68
N ALA A 36 8.19 -7.96 -0.62
CA ALA A 36 6.95 -7.23 -0.42
C ALA A 36 6.83 -6.86 1.06
N TYR A 37 6.82 -5.55 1.35
CA TYR A 37 6.69 -5.07 2.73
C TYR A 37 5.84 -3.81 2.82
N VAL A 38 5.36 -3.54 4.04
CA VAL A 38 4.43 -2.45 4.33
C VAL A 38 4.94 -1.67 5.53
N ASP A 39 5.26 -0.40 5.30
CA ASP A 39 5.73 0.51 6.33
C ASP A 39 4.64 1.46 6.79
N GLN A 40 4.87 2.04 7.96
CA GLN A 40 3.98 3.07 8.52
C GLN A 40 4.12 4.38 7.74
N GLY A 41 2.97 4.92 7.31
CA GLY A 41 2.86 6.26 6.74
C GLY A 41 2.46 7.32 7.78
N PRO A 42 2.34 8.60 7.35
CA PRO A 42 1.94 9.69 8.22
C PRO A 42 0.58 9.42 8.87
N THR A 43 0.50 9.65 10.18
CA THR A 43 -0.73 9.42 10.95
C THR A 43 -1.43 10.74 11.20
N MET A 44 -2.64 10.88 10.66
CA MET A 44 -3.46 12.07 10.88
C MET A 44 -4.21 11.97 12.21
N LYS A 45 -4.13 13.02 13.03
CA LYS A 45 -4.91 13.15 14.26
C LYS A 45 -6.25 13.83 13.98
N ARG A 46 -7.33 13.30 14.54
CA ARG A 46 -8.68 13.88 14.53
C ARG A 46 -9.25 13.84 15.93
N ILE A 47 -9.98 14.87 16.33
CA ILE A 47 -10.63 14.92 17.63
C ILE A 47 -12.05 14.40 17.48
N MET A 48 -12.46 13.52 18.40
CA MET A 48 -13.84 13.06 18.52
C MET A 48 -14.41 13.56 19.86
N PRO A 49 -15.45 14.41 19.85
CA PRO A 49 -16.11 14.85 21.07
C PRO A 49 -16.79 13.66 21.76
N ARG A 50 -16.79 13.68 23.10
CA ARG A 50 -17.39 12.67 23.97
C ARG A 50 -18.21 13.35 25.07
N ALA A 51 -19.02 12.54 25.76
CA ALA A 51 -19.83 13.01 26.89
C ALA A 51 -18.97 13.70 27.98
N MET A 52 -19.62 14.56 28.76
CA MET A 52 -19.01 15.30 29.88
C MET A 52 -17.83 16.19 29.47
N GLY A 53 -17.92 16.85 28.31
CA GLY A 53 -16.90 17.80 27.82
C GLY A 53 -15.55 17.17 27.46
N ARG A 54 -15.49 15.84 27.33
CA ARG A 54 -14.24 15.12 27.01
C ARG A 54 -13.99 15.07 25.51
N ALA A 55 -12.72 14.98 25.11
CA ALA A 55 -12.32 14.83 23.72
C ALA A 55 -11.27 13.74 23.56
N ASN A 56 -11.55 12.75 22.71
CA ASN A 56 -10.61 11.66 22.41
C ASN A 56 -9.90 11.92 21.08
N VAL A 57 -8.65 11.46 20.96
CA VAL A 57 -7.89 11.58 19.72
C VAL A 57 -8.00 10.28 18.91
N ILE A 58 -8.57 10.37 17.72
CA ILE A 58 -8.55 9.32 16.70
C ILE A 58 -7.28 9.49 15.85
N LYS A 59 -6.54 8.39 15.70
CA LYS A 59 -5.36 8.30 14.81
C LYS A 59 -5.77 7.61 13.51
N LYS A 60 -5.92 8.37 12.42
CA LYS A 60 -6.12 7.83 11.07
C LYS A 60 -4.76 7.46 10.50
N ARG A 61 -4.42 6.16 10.54
CA ARG A 61 -3.14 5.62 10.07
C ARG A 61 -3.16 5.45 8.56
N THR A 62 -2.00 5.66 7.94
CA THR A 62 -1.73 5.34 6.53
C THR A 62 -0.50 4.44 6.47
N SER A 63 -0.24 3.87 5.30
CA SER A 63 0.87 2.94 5.06
C SER A 63 1.51 3.18 3.70
N HIS A 64 2.79 2.87 3.58
CA HIS A 64 3.51 2.79 2.32
C HIS A 64 3.70 1.31 1.97
N ILE A 65 3.36 0.92 0.74
CA ILE A 65 3.50 -0.45 0.26
C ILE A 65 4.62 -0.45 -0.76
N THR A 66 5.64 -1.27 -0.53
CA THR A 66 6.78 -1.42 -1.44
C THR A 66 6.80 -2.85 -1.97
N LEU A 67 6.85 -2.98 -3.29
CA LEU A 67 7.05 -4.25 -3.99
C LEU A 67 8.34 -4.15 -4.80
N VAL A 68 9.17 -5.19 -4.71
CA VAL A 68 10.37 -5.38 -5.52
C VAL A 68 10.13 -6.61 -6.39
N LEU A 69 10.27 -6.40 -7.69
CA LEU A 69 10.21 -7.46 -8.70
C LEU A 69 11.64 -7.71 -9.20
N SER A 70 12.00 -8.98 -9.34
CA SER A 70 13.21 -9.45 -10.02
C SER A 70 12.81 -10.40 -11.14
N GLU A 71 13.65 -10.55 -12.14
CA GLU A 71 13.62 -11.71 -13.05
C GLU A 71 14.01 -12.97 -12.25
#